data_AF-A0A3Q1LLK6-F1
#
_entry.id   AF-A0A3Q1LLK6-F1
#
_cell.length_a   1.000
_cell.length_b   1.000
_cell.length_c   1.000
_cell.angle_alpha   90.00
_cell.angle_beta   90.00
_cell.angle_gamma   90.00
#
_symmetry.space_group_name_H-M   'P 1'
#
loop_
_entity.id
_entity.type
_entity.pdbx_description
1 polymer ?
#
loop_
_entity_poly.entity_id
_entity_poly.type
_entity_poly.pdbx_seq_one_letter_code
_entity_poly.pdbx_strand_id
1 'polypeptide(L)'
;MAVVVRGMRLWRAAPSGGAAWRSVVTSPASQLSPTELIEMQNDLFNKEKNRQLSLTPRTEKIEVKHVGKTDPGTIFVLNKNVSTPYSCAMHLSEWYCRKSILALVDGQPWDMYKPLTKSCEIKFLTFKDDDPGEVNKAYWRSCAMIMGCVIERAFKEEYVVHLVRAPEVPVIAGAFCYDVVLDKRLDEWMPTKENLRSFTKDARALIYKDLPFETLEVEAKVALEIFQHNKYKVDFIEEKASQNPERIVKLHRFGDFIDVSEGPLIPRTSICFQYEVSVVHNLQATQSSLVRRFQGLSLPVHLRIFSQ
;
A
#
# COMPACT_ATOMS: atom_id res chain seq x y z
N MET A 1 37.19 -6.26 90.63
CA MET A 1 36.65 -4.89 90.65
C MET A 1 36.79 -4.28 89.28
N ALA A 2 35.80 -3.49 88.89
CA ALA A 2 35.57 -2.92 87.57
C ALA A 2 36.51 -1.75 87.22
N VAL A 3 36.29 -1.22 86.01
CA VAL A 3 36.68 0.08 85.38
C VAL A 3 37.67 -0.13 84.22
N VAL A 4 37.30 -0.17 82.92
CA VAL A 4 36.56 0.74 82.01
C VAL A 4 37.49 1.76 81.30
N VAL A 5 37.70 1.50 79.99
CA VAL A 5 37.65 2.41 78.81
C VAL A 5 38.91 2.96 78.11
N ARG A 6 38.75 3.04 76.77
CA ARG A 6 39.51 3.63 75.64
C ARG A 6 40.54 2.68 74.99
N GLY A 7 40.48 2.32 73.71
CA GLY A 7 39.77 2.87 72.56
C GLY A 7 40.78 3.23 71.47
N MET A 8 41.07 2.32 70.53
CA MET A 8 41.86 2.61 69.33
C MET A 8 41.29 1.87 68.11
N ARG A 9 41.16 2.65 67.03
CA ARG A 9 40.52 2.31 65.75
C ARG A 9 41.34 1.27 64.97
N LEU A 10 40.65 0.29 64.38
CA LEU A 10 41.18 -0.51 63.27
C LEU A 10 40.17 -0.46 62.12
N TRP A 11 40.68 -0.08 60.96
CA TRP A 11 39.96 0.10 59.71
C TRP A 11 39.48 -1.25 59.20
N ARG A 12 38.21 -1.36 58.81
CA ARG A 12 37.71 -2.50 58.04
C ARG A 12 37.33 -2.03 56.64
N ALA A 13 37.95 -2.67 55.65
CA ALA A 13 37.67 -2.50 54.24
C ALA A 13 36.22 -2.89 53.92
N ALA A 14 35.56 -2.06 53.11
CA ALA A 14 34.24 -2.36 52.54
C ALA A 14 34.39 -3.33 51.36
N PRO A 15 33.44 -4.26 51.14
CA PRO A 15 33.41 -5.06 49.92
C PRO A 15 32.82 -4.22 48.77
N SER A 16 33.56 -4.18 47.66
CA SER A 16 33.17 -3.54 46.40
C SER A 16 31.99 -4.27 45.76
N GLY A 17 30.81 -3.64 45.79
CA GLY A 17 29.65 -4.07 45.00
C GLY A 17 29.87 -3.76 43.52
N GLY A 18 30.40 -4.73 42.77
CA GLY A 18 30.45 -4.67 41.32
C GLY A 18 29.06 -4.88 40.74
N ALA A 19 28.49 -3.83 40.17
CA ALA A 19 27.24 -3.87 39.43
C ALA A 19 27.41 -4.78 38.20
N ALA A 20 26.81 -5.97 38.25
CA ALA A 20 26.67 -6.84 37.10
C ALA A 20 25.74 -6.17 36.09
N TRP A 21 26.30 -5.59 35.03
CA TRP A 21 25.54 -5.14 33.88
C TRP A 21 24.98 -6.38 33.19
N ARG A 22 23.74 -6.74 33.54
CA ARG A 22 22.97 -7.71 32.78
C ARG A 22 22.72 -7.08 31.41
N SER A 23 23.54 -7.46 30.44
CA SER A 23 23.22 -7.34 29.02
C SER A 23 21.81 -7.91 28.83
N VAL A 24 20.85 -7.03 28.56
CA VAL A 24 19.57 -7.43 28.02
C VAL A 24 19.88 -7.93 26.62
N VAL A 25 20.11 -9.24 26.51
CA VAL A 25 20.05 -9.94 25.24
C VAL A 25 18.61 -9.76 24.76
N THR A 26 18.38 -8.77 23.90
CA THR A 26 17.18 -8.73 23.09
C THR A 26 17.13 -10.06 22.35
N SER A 27 16.16 -10.90 22.71
CA SER A 27 15.85 -12.12 21.98
C SER A 27 15.82 -11.79 20.49
N PRO A 28 16.46 -12.59 19.61
CA PRO A 28 16.28 -12.40 18.18
C PRO A 28 14.78 -12.51 17.93
N ALA A 29 14.18 -11.47 17.37
CA ALA A 29 12.77 -11.49 16.99
C ALA A 29 12.54 -12.79 16.21
N SER A 30 11.61 -13.62 16.68
CA SER A 30 11.19 -14.83 15.99
C SER A 30 10.87 -14.44 14.56
N GLN A 31 11.65 -14.94 13.59
CA GLN A 31 11.37 -14.68 12.18
C GLN A 31 10.04 -15.36 11.86
N LEU A 32 8.98 -14.54 11.72
CA LEU A 32 7.68 -15.00 11.27
C LEU A 32 7.82 -15.56 9.85
N SER A 33 7.09 -16.64 9.56
CA SER A 33 6.99 -17.15 8.20
C SER A 33 6.29 -16.14 7.29
N PRO A 34 6.49 -16.19 5.95
CA PRO A 34 5.82 -15.29 5.02
C PRO A 34 4.29 -15.29 5.18
N THR A 35 3.69 -16.45 5.44
CA THR A 35 2.24 -16.59 5.65
C THR A 35 1.79 -15.92 6.94
N GLU A 36 2.49 -16.13 8.05
CA GLU A 36 2.18 -15.48 9.33
C GLU A 36 2.34 -13.95 9.25
N LEU A 37 3.29 -13.46 8.46
CA LEU A 37 3.45 -12.03 8.19
C LEU A 37 2.24 -11.44 7.45
N ILE A 38 1.74 -12.13 6.42
CA ILE A 38 0.55 -11.71 5.68
C ILE A 38 -0.67 -11.70 6.60
N GLU A 39 -0.87 -12.74 7.42
CA GLU A 39 -1.97 -12.80 8.38
C GLU A 39 -1.91 -11.65 9.39
N MET A 40 -0.74 -11.43 10.01
CA MET A 40 -0.52 -10.33 10.95
C MET A 40 -0.84 -8.97 10.33
N GLN A 41 -0.37 -8.71 9.10
CA GLN A 41 -0.62 -7.45 8.40
C GLN A 41 -2.11 -7.24 8.11
N ASN A 42 -2.81 -8.29 7.69
CA ASN A 42 -4.25 -8.24 7.44
C ASN A 42 -5.06 -8.03 8.73
N ASP A 43 -4.65 -8.66 9.82
CA ASP A 43 -5.27 -8.46 11.13
C ASP A 43 -5.12 -7.02 11.63
N LEU A 44 -3.93 -6.43 11.50
CA LEU A 44 -3.69 -5.02 11.83
C LEU A 44 -4.53 -4.08 10.94
N PHE A 45 -4.59 -4.35 9.64
CA PHE A 45 -5.42 -3.58 8.71
C PHE A 45 -6.91 -3.67 9.06
N ASN A 46 -7.41 -4.88 9.35
CA ASN A 46 -8.79 -5.10 9.76
C ASN A 46 -9.11 -4.41 11.09
N LYS A 47 -8.19 -4.48 12.06
CA LYS A 47 -8.32 -3.81 13.36
C LYS A 47 -8.42 -2.30 13.20
N GLU A 48 -7.57 -1.70 12.38
CA GLU A 48 -7.62 -0.25 12.12
C GLU A 48 -8.89 0.15 11.36
N LYS A 49 -9.29 -0.61 10.34
CA LYS A 49 -10.55 -0.39 9.62
C LYS A 49 -11.75 -0.45 10.56
N ASN A 50 -11.81 -1.44 11.45
CA ASN A 50 -12.87 -1.57 12.45
C ASN A 50 -12.85 -0.42 13.46
N ARG A 51 -11.66 0.06 13.85
CA ARG A 51 -11.51 1.24 14.71
C ARG A 51 -12.07 2.50 14.04
N GLN A 52 -11.79 2.72 12.75
CA GLN A 52 -12.31 3.89 12.02
C GLN A 52 -13.84 3.83 11.87
N LEU A 53 -14.39 2.65 11.62
CA LEU A 53 -15.84 2.44 11.55
C LEU A 53 -16.52 2.69 12.90
N SER A 54 -15.92 2.25 14.01
CA SER A 54 -16.50 2.43 15.36
C SER A 54 -16.48 3.89 15.84
N LEU A 55 -15.61 4.74 15.27
CA LEU A 55 -15.63 6.19 15.50
C LEU A 55 -16.85 6.89 14.88
N THR A 56 -17.59 6.22 13.99
CA THR A 56 -18.84 6.74 13.40
C THR A 56 -20.05 5.91 13.87
N PRO A 57 -20.40 5.93 15.17
CA PRO A 57 -21.44 5.05 15.72
C PRO A 57 -22.86 5.45 15.31
N ARG A 58 -23.07 6.71 14.90
CA ARG A 58 -24.37 7.22 14.45
C ARG A 58 -24.29 7.57 12.97
N THR A 59 -25.34 7.22 12.23
CA THR A 59 -25.47 7.57 10.82
C THR A 59 -25.72 9.07 10.67
N GLU A 60 -24.67 9.81 10.34
CA GLU A 60 -24.76 11.21 9.90
C GLU A 60 -25.01 11.25 8.39
N LYS A 61 -25.92 12.13 7.96
CA LYS A 61 -26.23 12.32 6.53
C LYS A 61 -25.37 13.41 5.92
N ILE A 62 -24.92 13.19 4.70
CA ILE A 62 -24.20 14.16 3.87
C ILE A 62 -24.93 14.33 2.54
N GLU A 63 -24.84 15.54 1.99
CA GLU A 63 -25.38 15.87 0.67
C GLU A 63 -24.24 15.89 -0.35
N VAL A 64 -24.38 15.10 -1.41
CA VAL A 64 -23.39 14.99 -2.48
C VAL A 64 -24.03 15.44 -3.77
N LYS A 65 -23.49 16.49 -4.38
CA LYS A 65 -24.04 17.09 -5.60
C LYS A 65 -23.23 16.66 -6.82
N HIS A 66 -23.88 16.09 -7.83
CA HIS A 66 -23.25 15.71 -9.09
C HIS A 66 -23.05 16.93 -10.00
N VAL A 67 -21.80 17.18 -10.42
CA VAL A 67 -21.41 18.26 -11.32
C VAL A 67 -20.84 17.76 -12.66
N GLY A 68 -21.26 16.56 -13.08
CA GLY A 68 -20.90 15.97 -14.37
C GLY A 68 -21.58 16.64 -15.58
N LYS A 69 -21.11 16.29 -16.79
CA LYS A 69 -21.73 16.73 -18.06
C LYS A 69 -23.14 16.14 -18.23
N THR A 70 -23.33 14.92 -17.74
CA THR A 70 -24.60 14.18 -17.77
C THR A 70 -25.25 14.24 -16.39
N ASP A 71 -26.57 14.30 -16.32
CA ASP A 71 -27.35 14.41 -15.06
C ASP A 71 -26.86 15.53 -14.10
N PRO A 72 -26.67 16.78 -14.60
CA PRO A 72 -26.12 17.86 -13.80
C PRO A 72 -27.09 18.28 -12.69
N GLY A 73 -26.55 18.57 -11.50
CA GLY A 73 -27.34 19.07 -10.37
C GLY A 73 -28.09 17.98 -9.60
N THR A 74 -27.89 16.70 -9.92
CA THR A 74 -28.42 15.58 -9.12
C THR A 74 -27.84 15.62 -7.71
N ILE A 75 -28.69 15.50 -6.69
CA ILE A 75 -28.28 15.50 -5.27
C ILE A 75 -28.52 14.12 -4.68
N PHE A 76 -27.50 13.57 -4.02
CA PHE A 76 -27.58 12.33 -3.26
C PHE A 76 -27.52 12.63 -1.75
N VAL A 77 -28.41 12.02 -0.97
CA VAL A 77 -28.36 12.06 0.48
C VAL A 77 -27.81 10.74 1.00
N LEU A 78 -26.57 10.76 1.47
CA LEU A 78 -25.77 9.56 1.75
C LEU A 78 -25.28 9.52 3.20
N ASN A 79 -24.66 8.41 3.58
CA ASN A 79 -24.14 8.20 4.93
C ASN A 79 -22.66 8.61 4.98
N LYS A 80 -22.32 9.55 5.86
CA LYS A 80 -20.95 9.99 6.12
C LYS A 80 -20.08 8.81 6.59
N ASN A 81 -18.83 8.75 6.14
CA ASN A 81 -17.84 7.72 6.46
C ASN A 81 -18.24 6.27 6.10
N VAL A 82 -19.33 6.09 5.36
CA VAL A 82 -19.85 4.77 4.96
C VAL A 82 -20.10 4.72 3.46
N SER A 83 -20.85 5.68 2.93
CA SER A 83 -21.14 5.75 1.50
C SER A 83 -19.91 6.20 0.70
N THR A 84 -19.79 5.68 -0.52
CA THR A 84 -18.64 5.90 -1.40
C THR A 84 -19.09 6.52 -2.73
N PRO A 85 -18.17 7.08 -3.54
CA PRO A 85 -18.49 7.47 -4.91
C PRO A 85 -19.14 6.37 -5.75
N TYR A 86 -18.76 5.11 -5.52
CA TYR A 86 -19.40 3.96 -6.17
C TYR A 86 -20.88 3.83 -5.78
N SER A 87 -21.24 4.10 -4.51
CA SER A 87 -22.65 4.17 -4.11
C SER A 87 -23.41 5.26 -4.89
N CYS A 88 -22.82 6.44 -5.10
CA CYS A 88 -23.42 7.49 -5.94
C CYS A 88 -23.65 6.99 -7.38
N ALA A 89 -22.66 6.32 -7.97
CA ALA A 89 -22.77 5.77 -9.32
C ALA A 89 -23.91 4.73 -9.44
N MET A 90 -24.10 3.89 -8.40
CA MET A 90 -25.20 2.92 -8.34
C MET A 90 -26.59 3.57 -8.35
N HIS A 91 -26.73 4.78 -7.80
CA HIS A 91 -27.99 5.54 -7.84
C HIS A 91 -28.29 6.15 -9.21
N LEU A 92 -27.29 6.29 -10.09
CA LEU A 92 -27.46 6.84 -11.43
C LEU A 92 -27.76 5.73 -12.44
N SER A 93 -26.77 4.88 -12.72
CA SER A 93 -26.93 3.74 -13.64
C SER A 93 -25.75 2.78 -13.58
N GLU A 94 -25.97 1.56 -14.08
CA GLU A 94 -24.89 0.58 -14.25
C GLU A 94 -23.77 1.08 -15.18
N TRP A 95 -24.08 1.98 -16.11
CA TRP A 95 -23.07 2.57 -16.99
C TRP A 95 -22.02 3.33 -16.19
N TYR A 96 -22.42 4.15 -15.21
CA TYR A 96 -21.47 4.85 -14.33
C TYR A 96 -20.67 3.85 -13.49
N CYS A 97 -21.31 2.81 -12.93
CA CYS A 97 -20.59 1.79 -12.16
C CYS A 97 -19.47 1.10 -12.97
N ARG A 98 -19.70 0.86 -14.26
CA ARG A 98 -18.74 0.16 -15.14
C ARG A 98 -17.71 1.08 -15.80
N LYS A 99 -17.98 2.38 -15.94
CA LYS A 99 -17.14 3.33 -16.70
C LYS A 99 -16.36 4.29 -15.80
N SER A 100 -16.86 4.61 -14.61
CA SER A 100 -16.20 5.49 -13.66
C SER A 100 -15.01 4.78 -13.03
N ILE A 101 -13.81 5.33 -13.25
CA ILE A 101 -12.56 4.78 -12.71
C ILE A 101 -12.17 5.53 -11.44
N LEU A 102 -12.33 6.84 -11.43
CA LEU A 102 -12.12 7.70 -10.27
C LEU A 102 -13.30 8.64 -10.10
N ALA A 103 -13.38 9.28 -8.94
CA ALA A 103 -14.21 10.46 -8.73
C ALA A 103 -13.31 11.67 -8.46
N LEU A 104 -13.72 12.85 -8.93
CA LEU A 104 -13.26 14.13 -8.41
C LEU A 104 -14.26 14.57 -7.34
N VAL A 105 -13.77 14.72 -6.12
CA VAL A 105 -14.51 15.24 -4.97
C VAL A 105 -13.93 16.60 -4.62
N ASP A 106 -14.72 17.66 -4.78
CA ASP A 106 -14.26 19.06 -4.61
C ASP A 106 -12.96 19.36 -5.41
N GLY A 107 -12.83 18.77 -6.61
CA GLY A 107 -11.65 18.93 -7.46
C GLY A 107 -10.46 18.03 -7.13
N GLN A 108 -10.53 17.22 -6.07
CA GLN A 108 -9.46 16.27 -5.71
C GLN A 108 -9.79 14.84 -6.17
N PRO A 109 -8.81 14.09 -6.69
CA PRO A 109 -9.04 12.72 -7.16
C PRO A 109 -9.22 11.76 -5.97
N TRP A 110 -10.26 10.94 -6.06
CA TRP A 110 -10.79 10.10 -4.99
C TRP A 110 -11.10 8.69 -5.52
N ASP A 111 -10.78 7.67 -4.73
CA ASP A 111 -11.06 6.28 -5.08
C ASP A 111 -12.57 6.01 -5.07
N MET A 112 -13.03 5.18 -5.99
CA MET A 112 -14.46 4.84 -6.08
C MET A 112 -14.99 4.12 -4.82
N TYR A 113 -14.13 3.41 -4.09
CA TYR A 113 -14.48 2.69 -2.86
C TYR A 113 -14.05 3.41 -1.56
N LYS A 114 -13.44 4.60 -1.64
CA LYS A 114 -13.07 5.35 -0.44
C LYS A 114 -14.30 6.09 0.12
N PRO A 115 -14.63 5.95 1.42
CA PRO A 115 -15.78 6.62 2.01
C PRO A 115 -15.71 8.15 1.93
N LEU A 116 -16.87 8.80 1.77
CA LEU A 116 -17.01 10.26 1.75
C LEU A 116 -17.15 10.81 3.18
N THR A 117 -16.37 11.83 3.51
CA THR A 117 -16.26 12.37 4.87
C THR A 117 -17.11 13.61 5.12
N LYS A 118 -17.58 14.30 4.08
CA LYS A 118 -18.36 15.54 4.17
C LYS A 118 -19.26 15.71 2.94
N SER A 119 -20.22 16.63 3.04
CA SER A 119 -20.97 17.11 1.87
C SER A 119 -20.02 17.73 0.86
N CYS A 120 -20.18 17.38 -0.42
CA CYS A 120 -19.19 17.69 -1.46
C CYS A 120 -19.82 17.70 -2.86
N GLU A 121 -19.10 18.28 -3.82
CA GLU A 121 -19.41 18.13 -5.24
C GLU A 121 -18.64 16.95 -5.83
N ILE A 122 -19.32 16.10 -6.59
CA ILE A 122 -18.77 14.90 -7.20
C ILE A 122 -18.84 14.95 -8.73
N LYS A 123 -17.76 14.55 -9.38
CA LYS A 123 -17.70 14.31 -10.83
C LYS A 123 -17.01 12.98 -11.09
N PHE A 124 -17.60 12.13 -11.93
CA PHE A 124 -16.96 10.87 -12.32
C PHE A 124 -15.94 11.08 -13.43
N LEU A 125 -14.82 10.36 -13.34
CA LEU A 125 -13.76 10.35 -14.35
C LEU A 125 -13.67 9.01 -15.07
N THR A 126 -13.46 9.05 -16.38
CA THR A 126 -13.35 7.88 -17.24
C THR A 126 -12.08 7.91 -18.10
N PHE A 127 -11.69 6.77 -18.67
CA PHE A 127 -10.57 6.70 -19.62
C PHE A 127 -10.79 7.50 -20.92
N LYS A 128 -12.04 7.88 -21.23
CA LYS A 128 -12.41 8.56 -22.49
C LYS A 128 -12.69 10.04 -22.31
N ASP A 129 -12.37 10.59 -21.14
CA ASP A 129 -12.51 12.02 -20.90
C ASP A 129 -11.45 12.81 -21.68
N ASP A 130 -11.70 14.10 -21.89
CA ASP A 130 -10.83 15.01 -22.65
C ASP A 130 -9.42 15.12 -22.01
N ASP A 131 -9.36 15.09 -20.67
CA ASP A 131 -8.12 15.03 -19.89
C ASP A 131 -8.16 13.83 -18.91
N PRO A 132 -7.70 12.64 -19.35
CA PRO A 132 -7.68 11.44 -18.53
C PRO A 132 -6.40 11.33 -17.67
N GLY A 133 -5.65 12.42 -17.47
CA GLY A 133 -4.35 12.41 -16.81
C GLY A 133 -4.35 11.74 -15.44
N GLU A 134 -5.31 12.08 -14.57
CA GLU A 134 -5.43 11.50 -13.23
C GLU A 134 -5.84 10.02 -13.25
N VAL A 135 -6.76 9.65 -14.15
CA VAL A 135 -7.18 8.25 -14.34
C VAL A 135 -6.00 7.40 -14.83
N ASN A 136 -5.22 7.93 -15.77
CA ASN A 136 -4.03 7.27 -16.28
C ASN A 136 -3.02 7.04 -15.15
N LYS A 137 -2.67 8.08 -14.37
CA LYS A 137 -1.76 7.93 -13.21
C LYS A 137 -2.25 6.85 -12.24
N ALA A 138 -3.52 6.88 -11.85
CA ALA A 138 -4.09 5.86 -10.97
C ALA A 138 -3.99 4.45 -11.57
N TYR A 139 -4.25 4.30 -12.87
CA TYR A 139 -4.10 3.02 -13.57
C TYR A 139 -2.67 2.47 -13.52
N TRP A 140 -1.66 3.29 -13.80
CA TRP A 140 -0.24 2.86 -13.72
C TRP A 140 0.16 2.46 -12.30
N ARG A 141 -0.31 3.20 -11.28
CA ARG A 141 -0.07 2.85 -9.87
C ARG A 141 -0.72 1.53 -9.50
N SER A 142 -1.97 1.31 -9.88
CA SER A 142 -2.67 0.04 -9.63
C SER A 142 -1.99 -1.13 -10.33
N CYS A 143 -1.52 -0.95 -11.56
CA CYS A 143 -0.74 -1.97 -12.26
C CYS A 143 0.58 -2.28 -11.53
N ALA A 144 1.33 -1.25 -11.13
CA ALA A 144 2.56 -1.45 -10.36
C ALA A 144 2.31 -2.24 -9.06
N MET A 145 1.21 -1.95 -8.36
CA MET A 145 0.83 -2.65 -7.12
C MET A 145 0.49 -4.14 -7.37
N ILE A 146 -0.24 -4.44 -8.46
CA ILE A 146 -0.50 -5.83 -8.90
C ILE A 146 0.82 -6.56 -9.16
N MET A 147 1.79 -5.90 -9.82
CA MET A 147 3.11 -6.47 -10.06
C MET A 147 3.85 -6.78 -8.76
N GLY A 148 3.78 -5.90 -7.75
CA GLY A 148 4.36 -6.12 -6.43
C GLY A 148 3.86 -7.41 -5.79
N CYS A 149 2.54 -7.62 -5.78
CA CYS A 149 1.93 -8.84 -5.25
C CYS A 149 2.37 -10.12 -5.99
N VAL A 150 2.47 -10.06 -7.32
CA VAL A 150 2.92 -11.20 -8.12
C VAL A 150 4.37 -11.55 -7.82
N ILE A 151 5.25 -10.54 -7.74
CA ILE A 151 6.67 -10.73 -7.47
C ILE A 151 6.88 -11.33 -6.09
N GLU A 152 6.19 -10.82 -5.06
CA GLU A 152 6.30 -11.34 -3.69
C GLU A 152 5.93 -12.82 -3.59
N ARG A 153 4.92 -13.28 -4.34
CA ARG A 153 4.42 -14.66 -4.28
C ARG A 153 5.13 -15.65 -5.21
N ALA A 154 5.94 -15.17 -6.14
CA ALA A 154 6.49 -16.00 -7.22
C ALA A 154 7.81 -16.70 -6.87
N PHE A 155 8.55 -16.20 -5.87
CA PHE A 155 9.80 -16.83 -5.43
C PHE A 155 9.53 -17.89 -4.36
N LYS A 156 10.44 -18.85 -4.24
CA LYS A 156 10.37 -19.86 -3.18
C LYS A 156 10.55 -19.20 -1.81
N GLU A 157 9.91 -19.77 -0.79
CA GLU A 157 9.96 -19.28 0.60
C GLU A 157 11.39 -19.18 1.17
N GLU A 158 12.33 -19.95 0.63
CA GLU A 158 13.75 -19.89 1.01
C GLU A 158 14.48 -18.61 0.56
N TYR A 159 13.90 -17.86 -0.38
CA TYR A 159 14.46 -16.60 -0.89
C TYR A 159 13.64 -15.43 -0.39
N VAL A 160 14.32 -14.51 0.30
CA VAL A 160 13.67 -13.29 0.79
C VAL A 160 13.45 -12.30 -0.36
N VAL A 161 12.23 -11.79 -0.47
CA VAL A 161 11.84 -10.74 -1.44
C VAL A 161 11.46 -9.49 -0.65
N HIS A 162 12.17 -8.39 -0.90
CA HIS A 162 11.86 -7.09 -0.29
C HIS A 162 11.36 -6.13 -1.37
N LEU A 163 10.07 -5.82 -1.28
CA LEU A 163 9.44 -4.79 -2.10
C LEU A 163 9.92 -3.41 -1.62
N VAL A 164 10.49 -2.60 -2.52
CA VAL A 164 11.06 -1.28 -2.16
C VAL A 164 10.00 -0.20 -2.32
N ARG A 165 9.67 0.14 -3.57
CA ARG A 165 8.68 1.17 -3.93
C ARG A 165 8.21 0.98 -5.36
N ALA A 166 7.08 1.60 -5.68
CA ALA A 166 6.61 1.78 -7.05
C ALA A 166 7.02 3.19 -7.52
N PRO A 167 8.06 3.34 -8.36
CA PRO A 167 8.42 4.65 -8.88
C PRO A 167 7.27 5.24 -9.72
N GLU A 168 6.94 6.51 -9.50
CA GLU A 168 5.99 7.21 -10.36
C GLU A 168 6.64 7.52 -11.71
N VAL A 169 6.31 6.72 -12.71
CA VAL A 169 6.79 6.90 -14.08
C VAL A 169 5.68 7.56 -14.91
N PRO A 170 5.99 8.63 -15.69
CA PRO A 170 5.03 9.22 -16.60
C PRO A 170 4.49 8.20 -17.60
N VAL A 171 3.19 8.24 -17.88
CA VAL A 171 2.48 7.34 -18.81
C VAL A 171 3.16 7.28 -20.19
N ILE A 172 3.67 8.42 -20.65
CA ILE A 172 4.37 8.57 -21.92
C ILE A 172 5.67 7.74 -22.01
N ALA A 173 6.24 7.31 -20.88
CA ALA A 173 7.43 6.46 -20.86
C ALA A 173 7.12 5.02 -21.31
N GLY A 174 5.85 4.62 -21.31
CA GLY A 174 5.40 3.34 -21.86
C GLY A 174 5.57 2.12 -20.94
N ALA A 175 5.93 2.29 -19.66
CA ALA A 175 6.01 1.19 -18.70
C ALA A 175 5.78 1.62 -17.23
N PHE A 176 5.11 0.78 -16.42
CA PHE A 176 5.06 0.91 -14.96
C PHE A 176 6.25 0.15 -14.43
N CYS A 177 6.80 0.66 -13.33
CA CYS A 177 7.95 0.08 -12.69
C CYS A 177 7.62 -0.33 -11.26
N TYR A 178 8.25 -1.39 -10.79
CA TYR A 178 8.28 -1.73 -9.38
C TYR A 178 9.69 -2.15 -8.99
N ASP A 179 10.24 -1.52 -7.96
CA ASP A 179 11.61 -1.76 -7.50
C ASP A 179 11.60 -2.82 -6.39
N VAL A 180 12.45 -3.84 -6.55
CA VAL A 180 12.51 -5.02 -5.68
C VAL A 180 13.97 -5.36 -5.37
N VAL A 181 14.25 -5.72 -4.12
CA VAL A 181 15.51 -6.32 -3.69
C VAL A 181 15.24 -7.80 -3.42
N LEU A 182 16.05 -8.68 -4.01
CA LEU A 182 15.97 -10.13 -3.78
C LEU A 182 17.11 -10.57 -2.86
N ASP A 183 17.01 -11.81 -2.38
CA ASP A 183 18.07 -12.50 -1.65
C ASP A 183 19.42 -12.43 -2.40
N LYS A 184 20.52 -12.27 -1.65
CA LYS A 184 21.89 -12.22 -2.18
C LYS A 184 22.25 -13.46 -2.99
N ARG A 185 21.66 -14.62 -2.66
CA ARG A 185 21.84 -15.87 -3.44
C ARG A 185 21.34 -15.75 -4.88
N LEU A 186 20.48 -14.76 -5.15
CA LEU A 186 19.93 -14.48 -6.48
C LEU A 186 20.61 -13.28 -7.14
N ASP A 187 21.69 -12.70 -6.60
CA ASP A 187 22.34 -11.49 -7.15
C ASP A 187 22.71 -11.62 -8.64
N GLU A 188 23.21 -12.77 -9.05
CA GLU A 188 23.54 -13.07 -10.46
C GLU A 188 22.35 -13.55 -11.29
N TRP A 189 21.23 -13.88 -10.65
CA TRP A 189 20.04 -14.38 -11.34
C TRP A 189 19.37 -13.28 -12.16
N MET A 190 19.09 -13.61 -13.42
CA MET A 190 18.27 -12.81 -14.32
C MET A 190 17.10 -13.64 -14.86
N PRO A 191 15.89 -13.05 -14.95
CA PRO A 191 14.72 -13.77 -15.39
C PRO A 191 14.84 -14.17 -16.85
N THR A 192 14.55 -15.43 -17.13
CA THR A 192 14.39 -15.92 -18.49
C THR A 192 13.05 -15.48 -19.08
N LYS A 193 12.88 -15.65 -20.39
CA LYS A 193 11.57 -15.42 -21.06
C LYS A 193 10.45 -16.25 -20.45
N GLU A 194 10.74 -17.45 -19.97
CA GLU A 194 9.75 -18.31 -19.31
C GLU A 194 9.35 -17.75 -17.94
N ASN A 195 10.29 -17.23 -17.15
CA ASN A 195 9.98 -16.57 -15.88
C ASN A 195 9.07 -15.35 -16.08
N LEU A 196 9.35 -14.52 -17.09
CA LEU A 196 8.52 -13.35 -17.44
C LEU A 196 7.09 -13.76 -17.85
N ARG A 197 6.97 -14.85 -18.61
CA ARG A 197 5.66 -15.43 -18.97
C ARG A 197 4.91 -15.96 -17.74
N SER A 198 5.61 -16.58 -16.79
CA SER A 198 5.01 -17.03 -15.53
C SER A 198 4.49 -15.86 -14.70
N PHE A 199 5.28 -14.80 -14.48
CA PHE A 199 4.79 -13.59 -13.79
C PHE A 199 3.56 -12.99 -14.48
N THR A 200 3.58 -12.94 -15.82
CA THR A 200 2.44 -12.47 -16.61
C THR A 200 1.20 -13.34 -16.42
N LYS A 201 1.36 -14.67 -16.36
CA LYS A 201 0.26 -15.61 -16.11
C LYS A 201 -0.34 -15.42 -14.72
N ASP A 202 0.49 -15.26 -13.71
CA ASP A 202 0.05 -15.06 -12.32
C ASP A 202 -0.66 -13.71 -12.15
N ALA A 203 -0.16 -12.65 -12.80
CA ALA A 203 -0.84 -11.36 -12.86
C ALA A 203 -2.24 -11.47 -13.50
N ARG A 204 -2.37 -12.20 -14.61
CA ARG A 204 -3.66 -12.44 -15.26
C ARG A 204 -4.60 -13.28 -14.41
N ALA A 205 -4.07 -14.27 -13.68
CA ALA A 205 -4.86 -15.05 -12.73
C ALA A 205 -5.39 -14.19 -11.58
N LEU A 206 -4.60 -13.22 -11.10
CA LEU A 206 -5.01 -12.25 -10.09
C LEU A 206 -6.08 -11.27 -10.61
N ILE A 207 -5.93 -10.80 -11.86
CA ILE A 207 -6.93 -9.97 -12.54
C ILE A 207 -8.27 -10.71 -12.67
N TYR A 208 -8.24 -12.00 -13.00
CA TYR A 208 -9.44 -12.82 -13.17
C TYR A 208 -10.24 -13.01 -11.86
N LYS A 209 -9.61 -12.84 -10.69
CA LYS A 209 -10.29 -12.90 -9.39
C LYS A 209 -11.19 -11.70 -9.10
N ASP A 210 -11.12 -10.63 -9.90
CA ASP A 210 -11.92 -9.40 -9.73
C ASP A 210 -11.93 -8.85 -8.29
N LEU A 211 -10.73 -8.57 -7.77
CA LEU A 211 -10.56 -8.08 -6.41
C LEU A 211 -10.76 -6.56 -6.34
N PRO A 212 -11.51 -6.05 -5.35
CA PRO A 212 -11.60 -4.61 -5.11
C PRO A 212 -10.33 -4.08 -4.45
N PHE A 213 -9.94 -2.86 -4.79
CA PHE A 213 -8.94 -2.10 -4.06
C PHE A 213 -9.61 -1.37 -2.90
N GLU A 214 -9.18 -1.66 -1.69
CA GLU A 214 -9.59 -1.01 -0.46
C GLU A 214 -8.54 0.02 -0.05
N THR A 215 -8.94 1.26 0.19
CA THR A 215 -8.06 2.32 0.66
C THR A 215 -8.33 2.63 2.12
N LEU A 216 -7.27 2.78 2.90
CA LEU A 216 -7.31 3.17 4.31
C LEU A 216 -6.30 4.29 4.55
N GLU A 217 -6.76 5.39 5.14
CA GLU A 217 -5.89 6.49 5.58
C GLU A 217 -5.57 6.27 7.05
N VAL A 218 -4.28 6.14 7.36
CA VAL A 218 -3.81 5.79 8.71
C VAL A 218 -2.71 6.75 9.16
N GLU A 219 -2.54 6.86 10.47
CA GLU A 219 -1.37 7.52 11.04
C GLU A 219 -0.10 6.74 10.71
N ALA A 220 1.02 7.44 10.48
CA ALA A 220 2.31 6.82 10.19
C ALA A 220 2.71 5.73 11.20
N LYS A 221 2.36 5.88 12.48
CA LYS A 221 2.66 4.88 13.52
C LYS A 221 2.04 3.51 13.22
N VAL A 222 0.79 3.49 12.77
CA VAL A 222 0.07 2.25 12.42
C VAL A 222 0.66 1.64 11.14
N ALA A 223 0.99 2.48 10.15
CA ALA A 223 1.66 2.01 8.94
C ALA A 223 3.03 1.39 9.25
N LEU A 224 3.82 1.98 10.15
CA LEU A 224 5.12 1.46 10.57
C LEU A 224 5.00 0.10 11.26
N GLU A 225 3.95 -0.13 12.06
CA GLU A 225 3.68 -1.42 12.69
C GLU A 225 3.37 -2.51 11.64
N ILE A 226 2.56 -2.20 10.62
CA ILE A 226 2.22 -3.12 9.51
C ILE A 226 3.48 -3.49 8.70
N PHE A 227 4.37 -2.53 8.45
CA PHE A 227 5.54 -2.73 7.60
C PHE A 227 6.87 -2.93 8.35
N GLN A 228 6.83 -3.20 9.66
CA GLN A 228 8.02 -3.27 10.53
C GLN A 228 9.12 -4.24 10.04
N HIS A 229 8.74 -5.28 9.28
CA HIS A 229 9.67 -6.29 8.76
C HIS A 229 10.34 -5.91 7.43
N ASN A 230 9.91 -4.81 6.79
CA ASN A 230 10.49 -4.32 5.54
C ASN A 230 11.07 -2.91 5.72
N LYS A 231 12.38 -2.85 5.97
CA LYS A 231 13.13 -1.59 6.16
C LYS A 231 12.90 -0.56 5.05
N TYR A 232 12.77 -0.98 3.80
CA TYR A 232 12.57 -0.05 2.68
C TYR A 232 11.19 0.61 2.73
N LYS A 233 10.17 -0.13 3.17
CA LYS A 233 8.82 0.40 3.37
C LYS A 233 8.76 1.31 4.59
N VAL A 234 9.47 0.97 5.67
CA VAL A 234 9.64 1.84 6.85
C VAL A 234 10.23 3.20 6.44
N ASP A 235 11.37 3.20 5.75
CA ASP A 235 12.03 4.42 5.28
C ASP A 235 11.10 5.25 4.37
N PHE A 236 10.39 4.59 3.45
CA PHE A 236 9.43 5.24 2.55
C PHE A 236 8.23 5.85 3.29
N ILE A 237 7.70 5.16 4.30
CA ILE A 237 6.60 5.65 5.14
C ILE A 237 7.05 6.88 5.93
N GLU A 238 8.27 6.88 6.48
CA GLU A 238 8.81 8.03 7.20
C GLU A 238 9.00 9.24 6.27
N GLU A 239 9.53 9.02 5.07
CA GLU A 239 9.65 10.07 4.04
C GLU A 239 8.29 10.67 3.72
N LYS A 240 7.27 9.84 3.45
CA LYS A 240 5.91 10.31 3.12
C LYS A 240 5.24 11.00 4.30
N ALA A 241 5.41 10.48 5.51
CA ALA A 241 4.89 11.09 6.72
C ALA A 241 5.54 12.45 7.01
N SER A 242 6.79 12.69 6.57
CA SER A 242 7.46 13.98 6.72
C SER A 242 6.93 15.07 5.76
N GLN A 243 6.40 14.66 4.61
CA GLN A 243 5.84 15.56 3.59
C GLN A 243 4.41 16.02 3.93
N ASN A 244 3.70 15.27 4.78
CA ASN A 244 2.34 15.57 5.20
C ASN A 244 2.32 16.10 6.64
N PRO A 245 1.84 17.33 6.91
CA PRO A 245 1.74 17.88 8.27
C PRO A 245 0.97 17.00 9.25
N GLU A 246 -0.05 16.28 8.78
CA GLU A 246 -0.88 15.39 9.60
C GLU A 246 -0.27 14.00 9.79
N ARG A 247 0.87 13.72 9.12
CA ARG A 247 1.56 12.41 9.12
C ARG A 247 0.65 11.24 8.74
N ILE A 248 -0.34 11.50 7.89
CA ILE A 248 -1.27 10.49 7.36
C ILE A 248 -0.66 9.84 6.13
N VAL A 249 -0.74 8.51 6.08
CA VAL A 249 -0.25 7.65 5.01
C VAL A 249 -1.41 6.85 4.43
N LYS A 250 -1.43 6.68 3.11
CA LYS A 250 -2.44 5.91 2.40
C LYS A 250 -1.98 4.46 2.23
N LEU A 251 -2.76 3.55 2.78
CA LEU A 251 -2.62 2.12 2.59
C LEU A 251 -3.66 1.62 1.60
N HIS A 252 -3.25 0.72 0.73
CA HIS A 252 -4.14 0.04 -0.18
C HIS A 252 -4.04 -1.46 0.04
N ARG A 253 -5.18 -2.14 0.04
CA ARG A 253 -5.29 -3.59 0.13
C ARG A 253 -6.12 -4.14 -1.03
N PHE A 254 -5.69 -5.23 -1.63
CA PHE A 254 -6.55 -6.07 -2.46
C PHE A 254 -6.27 -7.54 -2.17
N GLY A 255 -7.31 -8.32 -1.91
CA GLY A 255 -7.13 -9.65 -1.32
C GLY A 255 -6.35 -9.54 0.00
N ASP A 256 -5.23 -10.27 0.08
CA ASP A 256 -4.37 -10.31 1.28
C ASP A 256 -3.12 -9.43 1.14
N PHE A 257 -2.91 -8.79 -0.01
CA PHE A 257 -1.73 -7.96 -0.27
C PHE A 257 -1.99 -6.52 0.14
N ILE A 258 -1.08 -5.95 0.93
CA ILE A 258 -1.15 -4.57 1.42
C ILE A 258 0.09 -3.82 0.96
N ASP A 259 -0.11 -2.62 0.42
CA ASP A 259 0.98 -1.74 0.02
C ASP A 259 0.69 -0.27 0.34
N VAL A 260 1.77 0.51 0.39
CA VAL A 260 1.75 1.97 0.51
C VAL A 260 1.92 2.57 -0.88
N SER A 261 0.98 3.42 -1.31
CA SER A 261 1.11 4.16 -2.56
C SER A 261 0.64 5.60 -2.43
N GLU A 262 1.03 6.41 -3.41
CA GLU A 262 0.69 7.83 -3.48
C GLU A 262 -0.55 8.05 -4.34
N GLY A 263 -1.53 8.77 -3.83
CA GLY A 263 -2.75 9.07 -4.59
C GLY A 263 -3.70 7.86 -4.75
N PRO A 264 -4.73 8.01 -5.60
CA PRO A 264 -5.78 7.02 -5.77
C PRO A 264 -5.41 5.88 -6.72
N LEU A 265 -6.17 4.79 -6.63
CA LEU A 265 -6.11 3.58 -7.43
C LEU A 265 -7.44 3.33 -8.16
N ILE A 266 -7.42 2.43 -9.15
CA ILE A 266 -8.63 1.95 -9.82
C ILE A 266 -9.48 1.11 -8.86
N PRO A 267 -10.81 0.98 -9.09
CA PRO A 267 -11.68 0.29 -8.14
C PRO A 267 -11.44 -1.22 -8.05
N ARG A 268 -11.18 -1.89 -9.18
CA ARG A 268 -11.12 -3.35 -9.27
C ARG A 268 -10.02 -3.82 -10.21
N THR A 269 -9.45 -4.99 -9.92
CA THR A 269 -8.43 -5.60 -10.78
C THR A 269 -8.95 -5.97 -12.17
N SER A 270 -10.26 -6.25 -12.32
CA SER A 270 -10.90 -6.59 -13.61
C SER A 270 -10.89 -5.47 -14.65
N ILE A 271 -10.57 -4.23 -14.26
CA ILE A 271 -10.40 -3.12 -15.20
C ILE A 271 -9.18 -3.35 -16.09
N CYS A 272 -8.13 -3.98 -15.55
CA CYS A 272 -6.96 -4.37 -16.31
C CYS A 272 -7.32 -5.52 -17.25
N PHE A 273 -7.00 -5.40 -18.55
CA PHE A 273 -7.29 -6.43 -19.54
C PHE A 273 -6.03 -7.13 -20.01
N GLN A 274 -5.25 -6.43 -20.83
CA GLN A 274 -3.93 -6.89 -21.23
C GLN A 274 -2.97 -6.52 -20.13
N TYR A 275 -2.13 -7.46 -19.72
CA TYR A 275 -1.12 -7.25 -18.69
C TYR A 275 0.07 -8.12 -19.06
N GLU A 276 1.26 -7.51 -19.09
CA GLU A 276 2.52 -8.19 -19.40
C GLU A 276 3.67 -7.61 -18.57
N VAL A 277 4.48 -8.52 -18.00
CA VAL A 277 5.77 -8.17 -17.41
C VAL A 277 6.82 -8.32 -18.51
N SER A 278 7.39 -7.18 -18.91
CA SER A 278 8.20 -7.07 -20.13
C SER A 278 9.67 -7.40 -19.91
N VAL A 279 10.29 -6.79 -18.90
CA VAL A 279 11.74 -6.87 -18.67
C VAL A 279 12.06 -6.55 -17.21
N VAL A 280 13.24 -7.01 -16.76
CA VAL A 280 13.81 -6.68 -15.45
C VAL A 280 15.19 -6.09 -15.66
N HIS A 281 15.46 -4.96 -15.02
CA HIS A 281 16.74 -4.28 -15.07
C HIS A 281 17.37 -4.23 -13.69
N ASN A 282 18.67 -4.52 -13.61
CA ASN A 282 19.46 -4.24 -12.41
C ASN A 282 19.79 -2.74 -12.40
N LEU A 283 19.35 -2.04 -11.35
CA LEU A 283 19.78 -0.68 -11.08
C LEU A 283 21.15 -0.73 -10.40
N GLN A 284 22.04 0.19 -10.78
CA GLN A 284 23.38 0.26 -10.20
C GLN A 284 23.28 0.41 -8.67
N ALA A 285 24.03 -0.42 -7.96
CA ALA A 285 23.98 -0.50 -6.50
C ALA A 285 24.35 0.85 -5.88
N THR A 286 23.39 1.52 -5.24
CA THR A 286 23.68 2.58 -4.27
C THR A 286 24.27 1.93 -3.02
N GLN A 287 25.58 1.66 -3.07
CA GLN A 287 26.53 1.30 -1.99
C GLN A 287 26.19 0.11 -1.05
N SER A 288 24.97 -0.44 -0.98
CA SER A 288 24.62 -1.50 -0.01
C SER A 288 23.59 -2.55 -0.46
N SER A 289 22.86 -2.36 -1.57
CA SER A 289 21.90 -3.37 -2.07
C SER A 289 21.70 -3.32 -3.59
N LEU A 290 21.50 -4.49 -4.20
CA LEU A 290 21.16 -4.62 -5.62
C LEU A 290 19.64 -4.48 -5.80
N VAL A 291 19.22 -3.35 -6.36
CA VAL A 291 17.80 -3.09 -6.66
C VAL A 291 17.50 -3.53 -8.09
N ARG A 292 16.43 -4.31 -8.26
CA ARG A 292 15.91 -4.75 -9.56
C ARG A 292 14.63 -4.00 -9.87
N ARG A 293 14.57 -3.39 -11.05
CA ARG A 293 13.37 -2.72 -11.58
C ARG A 293 12.65 -3.65 -12.53
N PHE A 294 11.47 -4.10 -12.12
CA PHE A 294 10.55 -4.84 -12.97
C PHE A 294 9.73 -3.84 -13.77
N GLN A 295 9.60 -4.05 -15.08
CA GLN A 295 8.83 -3.21 -15.98
C GLN A 295 7.68 -3.99 -16.60
N GLY A 296 6.49 -3.38 -16.63
CA GLY A 296 5.32 -3.96 -17.26
C GLY A 296 4.51 -2.97 -18.07
N LEU A 297 3.67 -3.52 -18.93
CA LEU A 297 2.70 -2.79 -19.73
C LEU A 297 1.31 -3.39 -19.52
N SER A 298 0.30 -2.55 -19.50
CA SER A 298 -1.08 -2.98 -19.36
C SER A 298 -2.03 -2.02 -20.07
N LEU A 299 -3.14 -2.55 -20.60
CA LEU A 299 -4.22 -1.78 -21.18
C LEU A 299 -5.56 -2.13 -20.53
N PRO A 300 -6.40 -1.12 -20.21
CA PRO A 300 -7.69 -1.35 -19.58
C PRO A 300 -8.71 -1.92 -20.58
N VAL A 301 -9.75 -2.58 -20.06
CA VAL A 301 -10.85 -3.15 -20.86
C VAL A 301 -11.55 -2.12 -21.75
N HIS A 302 -11.51 -0.84 -21.38
CA HIS A 302 -12.19 0.25 -22.09
C HIS A 302 -11.44 0.78 -23.31
N LEU A 303 -10.13 0.50 -23.40
CA LEU A 303 -9.22 0.96 -24.47
C LEU A 303 -8.70 -0.20 -25.32
N ARG A 304 -9.42 -1.33 -25.35
CA ARG A 304 -9.06 -2.48 -26.18
C ARG A 304 -8.91 -2.06 -27.64
N ILE A 305 -7.72 -2.26 -28.18
CA ILE A 305 -7.46 -2.18 -29.61
C ILE A 305 -7.88 -3.54 -30.17
N PHE A 306 -8.96 -3.57 -30.95
CA PHE A 306 -9.24 -4.74 -31.78
C PHE A 306 -8.16 -4.77 -32.87
N SER A 307 -7.31 -5.80 -32.87
CA SER A 307 -6.50 -6.08 -34.06
C SER A 307 -7.48 -6.41 -35.19
N GLN A 308 -7.54 -5.55 -36.21
CA GLN A 308 -8.12 -5.89 -37.51
C GLN A 308 -7.26 -6.94 -38.20
#